data_AF-A0A1W2A8S4-F1
#
_entry.id   AF-A0A1W2A8S4-F1
#
_cell.length_a   1.000
_cell.length_b   1.000
_cell.length_c   1.000
_cell.angle_alpha   90.00
_cell.angle_beta   90.00
_cell.angle_gamma   90.00
#
_symmetry.space_group_name_H-M   'P 1'
#
loop_
_entity.id
_entity.type
_entity.pdbx_description
1 polymer ?
#
loop_
_entity_poly.entity_id
_entity_poly.type
_entity_poly.pdbx_seq_one_letter_code
_entity_poly.pdbx_strand_id
1 'polypeptide(L)' 'MAKSKLRTIVYIDGFNFYYGQLKDSPYKWLDLVKLFKTILGDENNLIKVKYITARVQPTDRDPQVNIRQDTYFRALEAYC' A
#
# COMPACT_ATOMS: atom_id res chain seq x y z
N MET A 1 -14.83 29.70 -11.25
CA MET A 1 -13.75 28.90 -11.86
C MET A 1 -13.49 27.71 -10.96
N ALA A 2 -13.39 26.49 -11.50
CA ALA A 2 -13.06 25.33 -10.67
C ALA A 2 -11.62 25.47 -10.15
N LYS A 3 -11.42 25.28 -8.85
CA LYS A 3 -10.09 25.30 -8.23
C LYS A 3 -9.25 24.15 -8.82
N SER A 4 -8.04 24.45 -9.30
CA SER A 4 -7.11 23.41 -9.77
C SER A 4 -6.80 22.46 -8.62
N LYS A 5 -6.91 21.15 -8.86
CA LYS A 5 -6.55 20.11 -7.89
C LYS A 5 -5.04 20.12 -7.62
N LEU A 6 -4.63 19.83 -6.39
CA LEU A 6 -3.23 19.69 -6.00
C LEU A 6 -2.69 18.36 -6.52
N ARG A 7 -1.54 18.37 -7.21
CA ARG A 7 -0.90 17.12 -7.66
C ARG A 7 -0.23 16.46 -6.46
N THR A 8 -0.65 15.24 -6.13
CA THR A 8 -0.20 14.56 -4.90
C THR A 8 0.38 13.18 -5.21
N ILE A 9 1.52 12.87 -4.59
CA ILE A 9 2.16 11.54 -4.65
C ILE A 9 2.24 11.02 -3.23
N VAL A 10 1.78 9.78 -3.01
CA VAL A 10 1.86 9.12 -1.70
C VAL A 10 3.05 8.18 -1.67
N TYR A 11 3.83 8.25 -0.60
CA TYR A 11 4.94 7.34 -0.32
C TYR A 11 4.60 6.54 0.93
N ILE A 12 4.68 5.22 0.84
CA ILE A 12 4.31 4.30 1.91
C ILE A 12 5.56 3.53 2.31
N ASP A 13 5.94 3.61 3.57
CA ASP A 13 6.83 2.63 4.20
C ASP A 13 6.01 1.38 4.50
N GLY A 14 6.27 0.30 3.76
CA GLY A 14 5.50 -0.92 3.85
C GLY A 14 5.63 -1.65 5.18
N PHE A 15 6.79 -1.56 5.87
CA PHE A 15 6.92 -2.17 7.19
C PHE A 15 6.20 -1.35 8.25
N ASN A 16 6.38 -0.04 8.25
CA ASN A 16 5.68 0.82 9.20
C ASN A 16 4.16 0.69 9.03
N PHE A 17 3.68 0.69 7.78
CA PHE A 17 2.27 0.52 7.49
C PHE A 17 1.75 -0.87 7.88
N TYR A 18 2.50 -1.94 7.58
CA TYR A 18 2.10 -3.29 7.94
C TYR A 18 2.00 -3.47 9.46
N TYR A 19 3.06 -3.16 10.20
CA TYR A 19 3.08 -3.34 11.64
C TYR A 19 2.17 -2.36 12.38
N GLY A 20 1.99 -1.14 11.86
CA GLY A 20 1.14 -0.13 12.48
C GLY A 20 -0.36 -0.35 12.26
N GLN A 21 -0.77 -0.86 11.09
CA GLN A 21 -2.20 -0.86 10.71
C GLN A 21 -2.72 -2.20 10.15
N LEU A 22 -1.87 -3.06 9.59
CA LEU A 22 -2.33 -4.26 8.85
C LEU A 22 -2.13 -5.58 9.60
N LYS A 23 -1.08 -5.72 10.40
CA LYS A 23 -0.66 -7.00 10.99
C LYS A 23 -1.79 -7.68 11.76
N ASP A 24 -2.41 -6.92 12.66
CA ASP A 24 -3.47 -7.38 13.55
C ASP A 24 -4.88 -7.05 13.02
N SER A 25 -4.98 -6.68 11.73
CA SER A 25 -6.26 -6.40 11.07
C SER A 25 -6.59 -7.44 9.99
N PRO A 26 -7.87 -7.58 9.63
CA PRO A 26 -8.29 -8.43 8.51
C PRO A 26 -8.00 -7.79 7.14
N TYR A 27 -7.62 -6.51 7.08
CA TYR A 27 -7.54 -5.71 5.85
C TYR A 27 -6.19 -5.81 5.13
N LYS A 28 -5.62 -7.02 5.04
CA LYS A 28 -4.28 -7.26 4.45
C LYS A 28 -4.23 -7.07 2.93
N TRP A 29 -5.38 -7.05 2.27
CA TRP A 29 -5.56 -6.85 0.83
C TRP A 29 -6.20 -5.50 0.52
N LEU A 30 -5.73 -4.44 1.18
CA LEU A 30 -6.28 -3.11 1.03
C LEU A 30 -5.90 -2.52 -0.34
N ASP A 31 -6.88 -2.00 -1.07
CA ASP A 31 -6.64 -1.17 -2.24
C ASP A 31 -6.08 0.19 -1.79
N LEU A 32 -4.76 0.33 -1.92
CA LEU A 32 -4.04 1.51 -1.47
C LEU A 32 -4.44 2.76 -2.27
N VAL A 33 -4.70 2.62 -3.57
CA VAL A 33 -5.08 3.74 -4.42
C VAL A 33 -6.46 4.26 -4.01
N LYS A 34 -7.43 3.37 -3.79
CA LYS A 34 -8.76 3.74 -3.31
C LYS A 34 -8.72 4.32 -1.90
N LEU A 35 -7.92 3.73 -1.00
CA LEU A 35 -7.72 4.26 0.35
C LEU A 35 -7.25 5.72 0.29
N PHE A 36 -6.15 6.00 -0.42
CA PHE A 36 -5.59 7.35 -0.43
C PHE A 36 -6.42 8.34 -1.25
N LYS A 37 -7.11 7.91 -2.30
CA LYS A 37 -8.14 8.77 -2.95
C LYS A 37 -9.23 9.18 -1.98
N THR A 38 -9.66 8.27 -1.11
CA THR A 38 -10.71 8.54 -0.11
C THR A 38 -10.19 9.48 0.98
N ILE A 39 -8.98 9.24 1.51
CA ILE A 39 -8.40 10.05 2.59
C ILE A 39 -8.04 11.46 2.11
N LEU A 40 -7.47 11.59 0.91
CA LEU A 40 -6.97 12.86 0.39
C LEU A 40 -8.08 13.79 -0.13
N GLY A 41 -9.30 13.30 -0.32
CA GLY A 41 -10.41 14.12 -0.81
C GLY A 41 -10.24 14.63 -2.24
N ASP A 42 -11.25 15.40 -2.70
CA ASP A 42 -11.35 15.86 -4.07
C ASP A 42 -10.41 17.01 -4.43
N GLU A 43 -9.86 17.70 -3.44
CA GLU A 43 -8.88 18.76 -3.60
C GLU A 43 -7.52 18.24 -4.09
N ASN A 44 -7.26 16.93 -3.91
CA ASN A 44 -6.04 16.27 -4.29
C ASN A 44 -6.26 15.39 -5.54
N ASN A 45 -5.41 15.57 -6.54
CA ASN A 45 -5.25 14.66 -7.66
C ASN A 45 -4.12 13.68 -7.36
N LEU A 46 -4.45 12.46 -6.96
CA LEU A 46 -3.48 11.40 -6.69
C LEU A 46 -2.80 10.95 -7.99
N ILE A 47 -1.55 11.35 -8.18
CA ILE A 47 -0.76 11.06 -9.38
C ILE A 47 -0.13 9.68 -9.31
N LYS A 48 0.38 9.28 -8.14
CA LYS A 48 1.07 8.00 -7.94
C LYS A 48 1.09 7.62 -6.47
N VAL A 49 1.04 6.31 -6.22
CA VAL A 49 1.38 5.70 -4.93
C VAL A 49 2.71 4.95 -5.11
N LYS A 50 3.65 5.16 -4.19
CA LYS A 50 4.93 4.45 -4.16
C LYS A 50 5.00 3.63 -2.88
N TYR A 51 4.93 2.32 -3.03
CA TYR A 51 5.05 1.38 -1.91
C TYR A 51 6.51 0.93 -1.80
N ILE A 52 7.16 1.27 -0.68
CA ILE A 52 8.60 1.05 -0.47
C ILE A 52 8.77 0.10 0.71
N THR A 53 9.37 -1.06 0.47
CA THR A 53 9.62 -2.06 1.51
C THR A 53 10.75 -3.00 1.10
N ALA A 54 11.30 -3.75 2.06
CA ALA A 54 12.27 -4.80 1.78
C ALA A 54 11.58 -6.15 1.56
N ARG A 55 12.25 -7.05 0.82
CA ARG A 55 11.81 -8.44 0.68
C ARG A 55 12.01 -9.18 2.00
N VAL A 56 10.96 -9.82 2.51
CA VAL A 56 11.06 -10.68 3.69
C VAL A 56 11.66 -12.02 3.30
N GLN A 57 12.51 -12.56 4.18
CA GLN A 57 13.11 -13.88 3.99
C GLN A 57 12.33 -14.94 4.78
N PRO A 58 12.23 -16.17 4.26
CA PRO A 58 11.72 -17.32 5.02
C PRO A 58 12.45 -17.48 6.35
N THR A 59 11.73 -17.94 7.37
CA THR A 59 12.32 -18.36 8.65
C THR A 59 11.78 -19.73 9.05
N ASP A 60 12.45 -20.44 9.95
CA ASP A 60 11.99 -21.75 10.43
C ASP A 60 10.57 -21.71 11.02
N ARG A 61 10.18 -20.57 11.61
CA ARG A 61 8.87 -20.35 12.22
C ARG A 61 7.80 -19.95 11.20
N ASP A 62 8.20 -19.37 10.08
CA ASP A 62 7.31 -18.90 9.02
C ASP A 62 7.98 -19.04 7.65
N PRO A 63 8.02 -20.26 7.10
CA PRO A 63 8.72 -20.54 5.85
C PRO A 63 8.01 -19.96 4.62
N GLN A 64 6.77 -19.48 4.77
CA GLN A 64 5.95 -18.97 3.66
C GLN A 64 5.77 -17.44 3.68
N VAL A 65 6.47 -16.73 4.57
CA VAL A 65 6.32 -15.27 4.73
C VAL A 65 6.62 -14.51 3.44
N ASN A 66 7.64 -14.93 2.70
CA ASN A 66 8.01 -14.36 1.40
C ASN A 66 6.94 -14.64 0.34
N ILE A 67 6.39 -15.86 0.28
CA ILE A 67 5.35 -16.22 -0.69
C ILE A 67 4.11 -15.34 -0.52
N ARG A 68 3.71 -15.06 0.73
CA ARG A 68 2.57 -14.17 1.00
C ARG A 68 2.89 -12.73 0.58
N GLN A 69 4.10 -12.23 0.86
CA GLN A 69 4.53 -10.90 0.41
C GLN A 69 4.55 -10.80 -1.13
N ASP A 70 5.12 -11.79 -1.80
CA ASP A 70 5.22 -11.84 -3.27
C ASP A 70 3.83 -11.91 -3.92
N THR A 71 2.90 -12.65 -3.30
CA THR A 71 1.51 -12.72 -3.77
C THR A 71 0.82 -11.37 -3.61
N TYR A 72 1.06 -10.66 -2.50
CA TYR A 72 0.55 -9.31 -2.31
C TYR A 72 1.13 -8.32 -3.34
N PHE A 73 2.43 -8.38 -3.63
CA PHE A 73 3.04 -7.49 -4.63
C PHE A 73 2.52 -7.74 -6.04
N ARG A 74 2.34 -9.01 -6.43
CA ARG A 74 1.70 -9.34 -7.71
C ARG A 74 0.29 -8.78 -7.81
N ALA A 75 -0.47 -8.77 -6.72
CA ALA A 75 -1.79 -8.16 -6.70
C ALA A 75 -1.71 -6.63 -6.82
N LEU A 76 -0.77 -5.98 -6.12
CA LEU A 76 -0.56 -4.54 -6.27
C LEU A 76 -0.19 -4.17 -7.71
N GLU A 77 0.69 -4.94 -8.37
CA GLU A 77 1.07 -4.68 -9.77
C GLU A 77 -0.08 -4.90 -10.76
N ALA A 78 -0.99 -5.84 -10.48
CA ALA A 78 -2.10 -6.16 -11.38
C ALA A 78 -3.33 -5.25 -11.20
N TYR A 79 -3.53 -4.70 -10.01
CA TYR A 79 -4.80 -4.04 -9.64
C TYR A 79 -4.66 -2.60 -9.12
N CYS A 80 -3.45 -2.07 -8.93
CA CYS A 80 -3.23 -0.70 -8.45
C CYS A 80 -2.53 0.22 -9.46
#